data_AF-A0A5K7XMQ4-F1
#
_entry.id   AF-A0A5K7XMQ4-F1
#
_cell.length_a   1.000
_cell.length_b   1.000
_cell.length_c   1.000
_cell.angle_alpha   90.00
_cell.angle_beta   90.00
_cell.angle_gamma   90.00
#
_symmetry.space_group_name_H-M   'P 1'
#
loop_
_entity.id
_entity.type
_entity.pdbx_description
1 polymer ?
#
loop_
_entity_poly.entity_id
_entity_poly.type
_entity_poly.pdbx_seq_one_letter_code
_entity_poly.pdbx_strand_id
1 'polypeptide(L)'
;MPDHDHRPEFMVTLGLAPPYAIEDVMQAYREKARATHPDRGGSTEAFNAVHQAFERAQAYLEFRQDRRGWIAGKMARYAALQDAIARLEQLGATVTAYSPEWLENSYGDFAQLTEHVTTIRFADSTDATRFIDALAHSYPSLRELAALELPGCRLSDDDVMHLSIFQQLRRLDLSRTPITNRSLAVVDAIESLRELNLDGTNVGWWAKRGAASQLARRKAADEVG
;
A
#
# COMPACT_ATOMS: atom_id res chain seq x y z
N MET A 1 -30.73 -34.81 -6.91
CA MET A 1 -30.56 -33.50 -7.58
C MET A 1 -29.56 -32.71 -6.77
N PRO A 2 -28.40 -32.30 -7.31
CA PRO A 2 -27.51 -31.40 -6.59
C PRO A 2 -28.02 -29.96 -6.74
N ASP A 3 -28.01 -29.24 -5.63
CA ASP A 3 -28.54 -27.90 -5.43
C ASP A 3 -27.74 -26.86 -6.27
N HIS A 4 -28.43 -26.13 -7.15
CA HIS A 4 -27.86 -25.16 -8.08
C HIS A 4 -27.86 -23.74 -7.50
N ASP A 5 -27.19 -23.56 -6.36
CA ASP A 5 -26.92 -22.21 -5.82
C ASP A 5 -25.45 -22.01 -5.45
N HIS A 6 -24.55 -22.20 -6.41
CA HIS A 6 -23.11 -21.90 -6.25
C HIS A 6 -22.83 -20.40 -6.49
N ARG A 7 -23.53 -19.53 -5.75
CA ARG A 7 -23.23 -18.09 -5.76
C ARG A 7 -22.01 -17.82 -4.87
N PRO A 8 -21.00 -17.08 -5.35
CA PRO A 8 -19.86 -16.72 -4.51
C PRO A 8 -20.32 -15.88 -3.32
N GLU A 9 -19.82 -16.17 -2.12
CA GLU A 9 -20.21 -15.50 -0.87
C GLU A 9 -20.09 -13.98 -0.95
N PHE A 10 -19.04 -13.47 -1.62
CA PHE A 10 -18.84 -12.04 -1.83
C PHE A 10 -19.91 -11.38 -2.72
N MET A 11 -20.50 -12.12 -3.68
CA MET A 11 -21.65 -11.63 -4.46
C MET A 11 -22.91 -11.57 -3.59
N VAL A 12 -23.06 -12.51 -2.65
CA VAL A 12 -24.15 -12.50 -1.66
C VAL A 12 -23.98 -11.34 -0.68
N THR A 13 -22.76 -11.08 -0.22
CA THR A 13 -22.43 -9.92 0.63
C THR A 13 -22.75 -8.60 -0.08
N LEU A 14 -22.56 -8.52 -1.41
CA LEU A 14 -23.00 -7.37 -2.22
C LEU A 14 -24.51 -7.39 -2.56
N GLY A 15 -25.22 -8.48 -2.27
CA GLY A 15 -26.65 -8.62 -2.57
C GLY A 15 -26.96 -8.82 -4.06
N LEU A 16 -26.00 -9.33 -4.83
CA LEU A 16 -26.11 -9.48 -6.28
C LEU A 16 -26.56 -10.87 -6.67
N ALA A 17 -27.39 -10.94 -7.72
CA ALA A 17 -27.83 -12.18 -8.36
C ALA A 17 -27.25 -12.27 -9.78
N PRO A 18 -26.97 -13.48 -10.30
CA PRO A 18 -26.50 -13.65 -11.66
C PRO A 18 -27.59 -13.32 -12.70
N PRO A 19 -27.23 -12.84 -13.90
CA PRO A 19 -25.87 -12.60 -14.40
C PRO A 19 -25.22 -11.38 -13.75
N TYR A 20 -23.91 -11.44 -13.53
CA TYR A 20 -23.16 -10.39 -12.87
C TYR A 20 -22.55 -9.43 -13.91
N ALA A 21 -22.86 -8.14 -13.83
CA ALA A 21 -22.17 -7.08 -14.58
C ALA A 21 -21.31 -6.21 -13.64
N ILE A 22 -20.26 -5.60 -14.18
CA ILE A 22 -19.35 -4.77 -13.38
C ILE A 22 -20.04 -3.50 -12.89
N GLU A 23 -20.98 -2.98 -13.68
CA GLU A 23 -21.82 -1.83 -13.34
C GLU A 23 -22.68 -2.12 -12.10
N ASP A 24 -23.26 -3.33 -12.03
CA ASP A 24 -24.08 -3.77 -10.89
C ASP A 24 -23.23 -3.93 -9.61
N VAL A 25 -22.00 -4.45 -9.76
CA VAL A 25 -21.03 -4.57 -8.67
C VAL A 25 -20.63 -3.20 -8.12
N MET A 26 -20.36 -2.23 -9.00
CA MET A 26 -20.02 -0.86 -8.59
C MET A 26 -21.21 -0.15 -7.92
N GLN A 27 -22.42 -0.36 -8.42
CA GLN A 27 -23.62 0.23 -7.84
C GLN A 27 -23.91 -0.34 -6.44
N ALA A 28 -23.87 -1.67 -6.29
CA ALA A 28 -24.07 -2.35 -5.01
C ALA A 28 -23.01 -1.96 -3.97
N TYR A 29 -21.75 -1.83 -4.38
CA TYR A 29 -20.69 -1.35 -3.50
C TYR A 29 -20.96 0.08 -3.01
N ARG A 30 -21.31 1.02 -3.89
CA ARG A 30 -21.60 2.40 -3.51
C ARG A 30 -22.75 2.49 -2.52
N GLU A 31 -23.81 1.72 -2.73
CA GLU A 31 -24.97 1.70 -1.84
C GLU A 31 -24.62 1.12 -0.47
N LYS A 32 -23.94 -0.03 -0.43
CA LYS A 32 -23.58 -0.69 0.82
C LYS A 32 -22.48 0.04 1.59
N ALA A 33 -21.44 0.53 0.91
CA ALA A 33 -20.36 1.29 1.53
C ALA A 33 -20.90 2.58 2.18
N ARG A 34 -21.89 3.24 1.57
CA ARG A 34 -22.59 4.38 2.19
C ARG A 34 -23.40 3.98 3.42
N ALA A 35 -24.03 2.81 3.40
CA ALA A 35 -24.85 2.31 4.50
C ALA A 35 -24.02 1.80 5.69
N THR A 36 -22.82 1.26 5.44
CA THR A 36 -21.92 0.71 6.47
C THR A 36 -20.84 1.69 6.93
N HIS A 37 -20.81 2.92 6.41
CA HIS A 37 -19.78 3.91 6.74
C HIS A 37 -19.79 4.26 8.24
N PRO A 38 -18.62 4.32 8.92
CA PRO A 38 -18.51 4.68 10.33
C PRO A 38 -19.20 6.00 10.70
N ASP A 39 -19.01 7.04 9.90
CA ASP A 39 -19.61 8.37 10.11
C ASP A 39 -21.14 8.42 10.02
N ARG A 40 -21.77 7.36 9.50
CA ARG A 40 -23.22 7.25 9.36
C ARG A 40 -23.83 6.23 10.33
N GLY A 41 -23.08 5.83 11.36
CA GLY A 41 -23.53 4.88 12.38
C GLY A 41 -23.33 3.41 11.97
N GLY A 42 -22.57 3.15 10.90
CA GLY A 42 -22.09 1.81 10.56
C GLY A 42 -20.84 1.42 11.36
N SER A 43 -20.45 0.14 11.29
CA SER A 43 -19.21 -0.34 11.91
C SER A 43 -18.08 -0.42 10.87
N THR A 44 -16.85 -0.07 11.26
CA THR A 44 -15.63 -0.24 10.44
C THR A 44 -15.46 -1.67 9.92
N GLU A 45 -15.84 -2.67 10.72
CA GLU A 45 -15.81 -4.08 10.33
C GLU A 45 -16.76 -4.39 9.15
N ALA A 46 -18.02 -3.97 9.25
CA ALA A 46 -19.00 -4.10 8.16
C ALA A 46 -18.58 -3.33 6.89
N PHE A 47 -17.98 -2.15 7.03
CA PHE A 47 -17.45 -1.39 5.90
C PHE A 47 -16.30 -2.12 5.20
N ASN A 48 -15.34 -2.65 5.98
CA ASN A 48 -14.23 -3.43 5.45
C ASN A 48 -14.72 -4.72 4.77
N ALA A 49 -15.73 -5.40 5.32
CA ALA A 49 -16.32 -6.58 4.71
C ALA A 49 -16.98 -6.27 3.36
N VAL A 50 -17.68 -5.14 3.23
CA VAL A 50 -18.27 -4.68 1.97
C VAL A 50 -17.17 -4.32 0.95
N HIS A 51 -16.11 -3.66 1.40
CA HIS A 51 -14.97 -3.32 0.54
C HIS A 51 -14.25 -4.57 0.02
N GLN A 52 -13.93 -5.52 0.90
CA GLN A 52 -13.35 -6.82 0.50
C GLN A 52 -14.25 -7.59 -0.46
N ALA A 53 -15.58 -7.57 -0.24
CA ALA A 53 -16.52 -8.22 -1.14
C ALA A 53 -16.56 -7.57 -2.54
N PHE A 54 -16.38 -6.24 -2.61
CA PHE A 54 -16.26 -5.52 -3.87
C PHE A 54 -14.98 -5.89 -4.63
N GLU A 55 -13.82 -5.88 -3.98
CA GLU A 55 -12.55 -6.28 -4.59
C GLU A 55 -12.64 -7.72 -5.16
N ARG A 56 -13.25 -8.63 -4.39
CA ARG A 56 -13.54 -10.01 -4.81
C ARG A 56 -14.42 -10.09 -6.04
N ALA A 57 -15.49 -9.30 -6.09
CA ALA A 57 -16.44 -9.30 -7.19
C ALA A 57 -15.82 -8.74 -8.49
N GLN A 58 -15.04 -7.67 -8.39
CA GLN A 58 -14.31 -7.12 -9.54
C GLN A 58 -13.32 -8.14 -10.12
N ALA A 59 -12.49 -8.71 -9.26
CA ALA A 59 -11.48 -9.66 -9.68
C ALA A 59 -12.09 -10.99 -10.21
N TYR A 60 -13.28 -11.38 -9.74
CA TYR A 60 -14.05 -12.50 -10.30
C TYR A 60 -14.58 -12.22 -11.72
N LEU A 61 -15.11 -11.01 -11.95
CA LEU A 61 -15.65 -10.61 -13.24
C LEU A 61 -14.56 -10.44 -14.30
N GLU A 62 -13.44 -9.80 -13.94
CA GLU A 62 -12.26 -9.67 -14.81
C GLU A 62 -11.71 -11.05 -15.22
N PHE A 63 -11.59 -11.98 -14.26
CA PHE A 63 -11.13 -13.35 -14.52
C PHE A 63 -12.08 -14.11 -15.48
N ARG A 64 -13.39 -13.88 -15.37
CA ARG A 64 -14.40 -14.56 -16.22
C ARG A 64 -14.45 -14.01 -17.64
N GLN A 65 -14.16 -12.73 -17.84
CA GLN A 65 -14.21 -12.08 -19.16
C GLN A 65 -12.99 -12.39 -20.03
N ASP A 66 -11.76 -12.29 -19.50
CA ASP A 66 -10.54 -12.64 -20.22
C ASP A 66 -9.47 -13.23 -19.28
N ARG A 67 -9.63 -14.52 -18.98
CA ARG A 67 -8.73 -15.26 -18.09
C ARG A 67 -7.27 -15.21 -18.55
N ARG A 68 -6.98 -15.29 -19.86
CA ARG A 68 -5.60 -15.38 -20.35
C ARG A 68 -4.90 -14.02 -20.34
N GLY A 69 -5.60 -12.96 -20.79
CA GLY A 69 -5.08 -11.60 -20.71
C GLY A 69 -4.88 -11.14 -19.26
N TRP A 70 -5.83 -11.48 -18.38
CA TRP A 70 -5.74 -11.19 -16.95
C TRP A 70 -4.53 -11.87 -16.29
N ILE A 71 -4.32 -13.18 -16.50
CA ILE A 71 -3.16 -13.91 -15.96
C ILE A 71 -1.85 -13.32 -16.52
N ALA A 72 -1.77 -13.08 -17.83
CA ALA A 72 -0.56 -12.55 -18.47
C ALA A 72 -0.19 -11.15 -17.95
N GLY A 73 -1.16 -10.25 -17.80
CA GLY A 73 -0.94 -8.90 -17.26
C GLY A 73 -0.52 -8.92 -15.80
N LYS A 74 -1.17 -9.73 -14.97
CA LYS A 74 -0.81 -9.90 -13.55
C LYS A 74 0.56 -10.57 -13.40
N MET A 75 0.91 -11.56 -14.22
CA MET A 75 2.23 -12.19 -14.23
C MET A 75 3.34 -11.20 -14.60
N ALA A 76 3.14 -10.34 -15.59
CA ALA A 76 4.13 -9.32 -15.95
C ALA A 76 4.37 -8.34 -14.78
N ARG A 77 3.31 -7.89 -14.11
CA ARG A 77 3.41 -7.03 -12.92
C ARG A 77 4.10 -7.75 -11.75
N TYR A 78 3.74 -9.00 -11.51
CA TYR A 78 4.33 -9.82 -10.46
C TYR A 78 5.82 -10.09 -10.72
N ALA A 79 6.20 -10.42 -11.96
CA ALA A 79 7.60 -10.60 -12.33
C ALA A 79 8.41 -9.30 -12.12
N ALA A 80 7.88 -8.15 -12.52
CA ALA A 80 8.51 -6.86 -12.27
C ALA A 80 8.59 -6.51 -10.78
N LEU A 81 7.65 -6.99 -9.96
CA LEU A 81 7.71 -6.87 -8.50
C LEU A 81 8.80 -7.76 -7.91
N GLN A 82 8.87 -9.03 -8.33
CA GLN A 82 9.91 -9.96 -7.87
C GLN A 82 11.31 -9.49 -8.26
N ASP A 83 11.50 -8.96 -9.47
CA ASP A 83 12.77 -8.35 -9.91
C ASP A 83 13.15 -7.14 -9.06
N ALA A 84 12.16 -6.32 -8.67
CA ALA A 84 12.37 -5.18 -7.76
C ALA A 84 12.77 -5.65 -6.36
N ILE A 85 12.05 -6.64 -5.79
CA ILE A 85 12.34 -7.22 -4.48
C ILE A 85 13.77 -7.78 -4.47
N ALA A 86 14.09 -8.65 -5.43
CA ALA A 86 15.41 -9.27 -5.53
C ALA A 86 16.54 -8.23 -5.63
N ARG A 87 16.33 -7.15 -6.39
CA ARG A 87 17.30 -6.05 -6.51
C ARG A 87 17.54 -5.33 -5.18
N LEU A 88 16.49 -5.06 -4.42
CA LEU A 88 16.59 -4.39 -3.13
C LEU A 88 17.22 -5.30 -2.07
N GLU A 89 16.86 -6.59 -2.06
CA GLU A 89 17.45 -7.60 -1.16
C GLU A 89 18.94 -7.82 -1.44
N GLN A 90 19.35 -7.82 -2.72
CA GLN A 90 20.77 -7.86 -3.09
C GLN A 90 21.57 -6.67 -2.56
N LEU A 91 20.92 -5.53 -2.31
CA LEU A 91 21.54 -4.37 -1.68
C LEU A 91 21.55 -4.47 -0.14
N GLY A 92 20.93 -5.50 0.44
CA GLY A 92 20.83 -5.72 1.88
C GLY A 92 19.54 -5.20 2.51
N ALA A 93 18.53 -4.85 1.71
CA ALA A 93 17.22 -4.49 2.25
C ALA A 93 16.43 -5.73 2.64
N THR A 94 15.57 -5.58 3.64
CA THR A 94 14.52 -6.54 3.98
C THR A 94 13.21 -6.02 3.41
N VAL A 95 12.50 -6.84 2.64
CA VAL A 95 11.22 -6.48 2.03
C VAL A 95 10.11 -7.33 2.65
N THR A 96 9.02 -6.70 3.07
CA THR A 96 7.82 -7.38 3.55
C THR A 96 6.70 -7.17 2.54
N ALA A 97 6.25 -8.27 1.93
CA ALA A 97 5.08 -8.32 1.08
C ALA A 97 3.90 -8.95 1.85
N TYR A 98 2.69 -8.47 1.57
CA TYR A 98 1.46 -9.06 2.10
C TYR A 98 0.68 -9.73 0.98
N SER A 99 0.18 -10.93 1.25
CA SER A 99 -0.80 -11.66 0.44
C SER A 99 -2.03 -11.92 1.31
N PRO A 100 -3.20 -11.35 0.99
CA PRO A 100 -4.42 -11.64 1.73
C PRO A 100 -4.78 -13.14 1.67
N GLU A 101 -4.95 -13.79 2.83
CA GLU A 101 -5.27 -15.23 2.94
C GLU A 101 -6.52 -15.66 2.15
N TRP A 102 -7.51 -14.76 1.99
CA TRP A 102 -8.73 -15.06 1.24
C TRP A 102 -8.47 -15.22 -0.28
N LEU A 103 -7.36 -14.71 -0.80
CA LEU A 103 -6.97 -14.83 -2.20
C LEU A 103 -6.40 -16.22 -2.52
N GLU A 104 -5.76 -16.89 -1.56
CA GLU A 104 -5.33 -18.30 -1.70
C GLU A 104 -6.54 -19.20 -1.95
N ASN A 105 -7.62 -18.99 -1.20
CA ASN A 105 -8.87 -19.73 -1.35
C ASN A 105 -9.64 -19.38 -2.63
N SER A 106 -9.42 -18.19 -3.21
CA SER A 106 -10.17 -17.70 -4.36
C SER A 106 -9.45 -17.93 -5.70
N TYR A 107 -8.12 -18.01 -5.69
CA TYR A 107 -7.28 -18.06 -6.90
C TYR A 107 -6.29 -19.24 -6.94
N GLY A 108 -6.21 -20.07 -5.90
CA GLY A 108 -5.24 -21.18 -5.82
C GLY A 108 -3.82 -20.66 -5.98
N ASP A 109 -3.04 -21.30 -6.87
CA ASP A 109 -1.64 -20.95 -7.17
C ASP A 109 -1.44 -19.49 -7.64
N PHE A 110 -2.50 -18.77 -8.03
CA PHE A 110 -2.42 -17.38 -8.50
C PHE A 110 -2.55 -16.32 -7.40
N ALA A 111 -2.74 -16.71 -6.14
CA ALA A 111 -2.82 -15.75 -5.03
C ALA A 111 -1.55 -14.89 -4.90
N GLN A 112 -0.39 -15.46 -5.19
CA GLN A 112 0.91 -14.76 -5.22
C GLN A 112 0.89 -13.54 -6.17
N LEU A 113 0.07 -13.56 -7.23
CA LEU A 113 -0.03 -12.44 -8.18
C LEU A 113 -0.68 -11.18 -7.60
N THR A 114 -1.23 -11.29 -6.39
CA THR A 114 -1.86 -10.20 -5.64
C THR A 114 -1.00 -9.62 -4.53
N GLU A 115 0.20 -10.19 -4.35
CA GLU A 115 1.18 -9.65 -3.41
C GLU A 115 1.47 -8.19 -3.71
N HIS A 116 1.58 -7.43 -2.62
CA HIS A 116 2.01 -6.05 -2.65
C HIS A 116 3.02 -5.82 -1.53
N VAL A 117 4.08 -5.08 -1.85
CA VAL A 117 5.11 -4.71 -0.90
C VAL A 117 4.59 -3.57 -0.04
N THR A 118 4.51 -3.82 1.26
CA THR A 118 4.00 -2.85 2.23
C THR A 118 5.12 -2.15 2.98
N THR A 119 6.20 -2.87 3.28
CA THR A 119 7.32 -2.36 4.09
C THR A 119 8.65 -2.72 3.45
N ILE A 120 9.55 -1.74 3.37
CA ILE A 120 10.95 -1.93 2.97
C ILE A 120 11.83 -1.35 4.07
N ARG A 121 12.80 -2.14 4.52
CA ARG A 121 13.79 -1.74 5.52
C ARG A 121 15.20 -1.89 4.97
N PHE A 122 16.00 -0.85 5.10
CA PHE A 122 17.42 -0.85 4.78
C PHE A 122 18.15 -0.07 5.86
N ALA A 123 19.16 -0.65 6.51
CA ALA A 123 19.72 -0.06 7.73
C ALA A 123 21.24 0.00 7.73
N ASP A 124 21.78 0.95 8.50
CA ASP A 124 23.18 1.05 8.89
C ASP A 124 24.16 0.99 7.69
N SER A 125 23.80 1.66 6.59
CA SER A 125 24.61 1.73 5.37
C SER A 125 25.46 3.00 5.30
N THR A 126 26.72 2.86 4.88
CA THR A 126 27.65 3.97 4.65
C THR A 126 27.47 4.67 3.29
N ASP A 127 26.71 4.06 2.37
CA ASP A 127 26.33 4.60 1.07
C ASP A 127 24.91 4.14 0.73
N ALA A 128 23.93 5.00 1.02
CA ALA A 128 22.53 4.71 0.77
C ALA A 128 22.01 5.32 -0.54
N THR A 129 22.78 6.16 -1.23
CA THR A 129 22.36 6.78 -2.50
C THR A 129 22.08 5.71 -3.55
N ARG A 130 22.93 4.69 -3.66
CA ARG A 130 22.68 3.55 -4.57
C ARG A 130 21.37 2.82 -4.27
N PHE A 131 20.99 2.75 -3.00
CA PHE A 131 19.73 2.15 -2.59
C PHE A 131 18.54 3.04 -2.95
N ILE A 132 18.66 4.36 -2.78
CA ILE A 132 17.65 5.33 -3.21
C ILE A 132 17.43 5.27 -4.73
N ASP A 133 18.50 5.19 -5.52
CA ASP A 133 18.42 5.03 -6.98
C ASP A 133 17.70 3.73 -7.37
N ALA A 134 18.01 2.63 -6.68
CA ALA A 134 17.34 1.35 -6.91
C ALA A 134 15.85 1.39 -6.52
N LEU A 135 15.51 2.07 -5.42
CA LEU A 135 14.13 2.32 -5.02
C LEU A 135 13.38 3.14 -6.07
N ALA A 136 13.98 4.23 -6.55
CA ALA A 136 13.38 5.09 -7.56
C ALA A 136 13.17 4.36 -8.89
N HIS A 137 14.12 3.54 -9.31
CA HIS A 137 13.97 2.68 -10.48
C HIS A 137 12.85 1.64 -10.31
N SER A 138 12.65 1.15 -9.09
CA SER A 138 11.65 0.11 -8.76
C SER A 138 10.26 0.67 -8.43
N TYR A 139 10.11 2.00 -8.32
CA TYR A 139 8.86 2.67 -7.96
C TYR A 139 7.60 2.17 -8.70
N PRO A 140 7.62 1.90 -10.02
CA PRO A 140 6.42 1.42 -10.73
C PRO A 140 5.82 0.13 -10.14
N SER A 141 6.65 -0.72 -9.54
CA SER A 141 6.26 -1.96 -8.89
C SER A 141 5.94 -1.78 -7.39
N LEU A 142 6.37 -0.66 -6.79
CA LEU A 142 6.30 -0.39 -5.34
C LEU A 142 5.25 0.69 -5.00
N ARG A 143 4.20 0.81 -5.80
CA ARG A 143 3.17 1.87 -5.64
C ARG A 143 2.38 1.78 -4.35
N GLU A 144 2.35 0.60 -3.74
CA GLU A 144 1.62 0.30 -2.50
C GLU A 144 2.52 0.34 -1.26
N LEU A 145 3.77 0.82 -1.42
CA LEU A 145 4.71 0.95 -0.32
C LEU A 145 4.16 1.92 0.74
N ALA A 146 3.84 1.37 1.91
CA ALA A 146 3.25 2.11 3.02
C ALA A 146 4.29 2.52 4.07
N ALA A 147 5.38 1.78 4.20
CA ALA A 147 6.44 2.03 5.18
C ALA A 147 7.84 1.87 4.59
N LEU A 148 8.70 2.85 4.83
CA LEU A 148 10.10 2.85 4.42
C LEU A 148 10.98 3.17 5.62
N GLU A 149 11.89 2.26 5.94
CA GLU A 149 12.76 2.37 7.10
C GLU A 149 14.22 2.45 6.65
N LEU A 150 14.88 3.58 6.94
CA LEU A 150 16.28 3.89 6.58
C LEU A 150 17.18 4.22 7.79
N PRO A 151 17.07 3.51 8.93
CA PRO A 151 17.78 3.92 10.13
C PRO A 151 19.29 3.74 9.98
N GLY A 152 20.07 4.75 10.39
CA GLY A 152 21.54 4.67 10.36
C GLY A 152 22.14 4.77 8.96
N CYS A 153 21.35 5.05 7.93
CA CYS A 153 21.84 5.24 6.57
C CYS A 153 22.52 6.60 6.39
N ARG A 154 23.68 6.62 5.74
CA ARG A 154 24.33 7.87 5.31
C ARG A 154 23.60 8.41 4.07
N LEU A 155 22.67 9.33 4.30
CA LEU A 155 21.85 10.02 3.30
C LEU A 155 22.11 11.53 3.32
N SER A 156 22.02 12.17 2.16
CA SER A 156 21.90 13.63 2.03
C SER A 156 20.44 14.08 2.09
N ASP A 157 20.21 15.38 2.28
CA ASP A 157 18.86 15.94 2.20
C ASP A 157 18.23 15.76 0.80
N ASP A 158 19.06 15.75 -0.26
CA ASP A 158 18.61 15.55 -1.64
C ASP A 158 18.19 14.09 -1.88
N ASP A 159 18.93 13.12 -1.31
CA ASP A 159 18.54 11.70 -1.33
C ASP A 159 17.14 11.50 -0.68
N VAL A 160 16.87 12.19 0.44
CA VAL A 160 15.55 12.13 1.09
C VAL A 160 14.46 12.73 0.21
N MET A 161 14.75 13.81 -0.52
CA MET A 161 13.77 14.42 -1.41
C MET A 161 13.36 13.50 -2.58
N HIS A 162 14.24 12.59 -3.02
CA HIS A 162 13.89 11.58 -4.03
C HIS A 162 12.80 10.61 -3.54
N LEU A 163 12.61 10.47 -2.23
CA LEU A 163 11.53 9.64 -1.66
C LEU A 163 10.13 10.23 -1.89
N SER A 164 10.04 11.50 -2.31
CA SER A 164 8.75 12.15 -2.61
C SER A 164 7.96 11.47 -3.74
N ILE A 165 8.58 10.62 -4.55
CA ILE A 165 7.85 9.82 -5.55
C ILE A 165 6.86 8.84 -4.91
N PHE A 166 7.09 8.41 -3.66
CA PHE A 166 6.24 7.44 -2.96
C PHE A 166 5.05 8.13 -2.28
N GLN A 167 4.11 8.60 -3.10
CA GLN A 167 2.93 9.37 -2.65
C GLN A 167 1.93 8.58 -1.79
N GLN A 168 2.10 7.27 -1.63
CA GLN A 168 1.30 6.42 -0.73
C GLN A 168 2.02 6.10 0.59
N LEU A 169 3.25 6.60 0.77
CA LEU A 169 4.06 6.30 1.94
C LEU A 169 3.47 6.94 3.20
N ARG A 170 3.08 6.10 4.16
CA ARG A 170 2.49 6.54 5.44
C ARG A 170 3.51 6.64 6.56
N ARG A 171 4.56 5.83 6.54
CA ARG A 171 5.61 5.80 7.57
C ARG A 171 6.98 5.92 6.94
N LEU A 172 7.80 6.82 7.48
CA LEU A 172 9.19 7.02 7.08
C LEU A 172 10.09 7.06 8.32
N ASP A 173 11.07 6.18 8.39
CA ASP A 173 12.11 6.22 9.43
C ASP A 173 13.44 6.70 8.83
N LEU A 174 13.91 7.86 9.28
CA LEU A 174 15.21 8.44 8.93
C LEU A 174 16.10 8.61 10.18
N SER A 175 15.83 7.83 11.23
CA SER A 175 16.58 7.93 12.48
C SER A 175 18.06 7.62 12.27
N ARG A 176 18.92 8.29 13.04
CA ARG A 176 20.38 8.13 13.03
C ARG A 176 21.02 8.41 11.66
N THR A 177 20.36 9.24 10.83
CA THR A 177 20.90 9.71 9.55
C THR A 177 21.46 11.13 9.70
N PRO A 178 22.46 11.54 8.91
CA PRO A 178 23.11 12.85 9.05
C PRO A 178 22.31 14.03 8.44
N ILE A 179 21.04 13.82 8.10
CA ILE A 179 20.16 14.79 7.43
C ILE A 179 19.90 16.04 8.27
N THR A 180 19.56 17.15 7.62
CA THR A 180 19.34 18.46 8.24
C THR A 180 17.88 18.90 8.13
N ASN A 181 17.56 20.11 8.63
CA ASN A 181 16.22 20.69 8.51
C ASN A 181 15.70 20.75 7.05
N ARG A 182 16.58 20.72 6.04
CA ARG A 182 16.17 20.76 4.64
C ARG A 182 15.36 19.51 4.23
N SER A 183 15.68 18.34 4.79
CA SER A 183 14.93 17.10 4.56
C SER A 183 13.46 17.18 4.96
N LEU A 184 13.06 18.12 5.83
CA LEU A 184 11.66 18.24 6.27
C LEU A 184 10.70 18.65 5.16
N ALA A 185 11.19 19.14 4.02
CA ALA A 185 10.36 19.35 2.83
C ALA A 185 9.68 18.06 2.35
N VAL A 186 10.21 16.88 2.72
CA VAL A 186 9.57 15.58 2.46
C VAL A 186 8.20 15.45 3.13
N VAL A 187 7.97 16.13 4.27
CA VAL A 187 6.68 16.10 4.97
C VAL A 187 5.60 16.77 4.12
N ASP A 188 5.93 17.87 3.46
CA ASP A 188 5.02 18.57 2.56
C ASP A 188 4.86 17.82 1.24
N ALA A 189 5.95 17.25 0.71
CA ALA A 189 5.95 16.56 -0.57
C ALA A 189 5.21 15.21 -0.56
N ILE A 190 5.17 14.52 0.58
CA ILE A 190 4.45 13.24 0.74
C ILE A 190 3.19 13.50 1.57
N GLU A 191 2.08 13.80 0.90
CA GLU A 191 0.82 14.18 1.56
C GLU A 191 0.20 13.05 2.41
N SER A 192 0.45 11.81 2.00
CA SER A 192 0.02 10.60 2.72
C SER A 192 0.85 10.29 3.97
N LEU A 193 1.97 10.98 4.21
CA LEU A 193 2.83 10.71 5.35
C LEU A 193 2.07 10.99 6.66
N ARG A 194 2.15 10.03 7.58
CA ARG A 194 1.52 10.05 8.91
C ARG A 194 2.55 9.91 10.03
N GLU A 195 3.67 9.24 9.77
CA GLU A 195 4.70 8.97 10.78
C GLU A 195 6.08 9.26 10.20
N LEU A 196 6.88 10.00 10.96
CA LEU A 196 8.24 10.34 10.61
C LEU A 196 9.12 10.21 11.85
N ASN A 197 10.11 9.32 11.78
CA ASN A 197 11.12 9.18 12.83
C ASN A 197 12.40 9.93 12.43
N LEU A 198 12.84 10.86 13.30
CA LEU A 198 14.03 11.70 13.12
C LEU A 198 14.96 11.60 14.33
N ASP A 199 14.86 10.54 15.13
CA ASP A 199 15.71 10.40 16.31
C ASP A 199 17.17 10.28 15.91
N GLY A 200 18.08 10.97 16.60
CA GLY A 200 19.50 10.95 16.25
C GLY A 200 19.89 11.65 14.93
N THR A 201 19.03 12.46 14.32
CA THR A 201 19.37 13.30 13.15
C THR A 201 19.90 14.68 13.54
N ASN A 202 20.47 15.43 12.59
CA ASN A 202 20.86 16.84 12.74
C ASN A 202 19.69 17.85 12.59
N VAL A 203 18.44 17.37 12.45
CA VAL A 203 17.25 18.22 12.48
C VAL A 203 17.10 18.87 13.86
N GLY A 204 16.87 20.19 13.88
CA GLY A 204 16.69 20.95 15.12
C GLY A 204 15.41 20.57 15.87
N TRP A 205 15.43 20.67 17.19
CA TRP A 205 14.31 20.29 18.06
C TRP A 205 12.99 20.98 17.69
N TRP A 206 13.03 22.29 17.42
CA TRP A 206 11.85 23.06 16.99
C TRP A 206 11.28 22.55 15.66
N ALA A 207 12.17 22.18 14.73
CA ALA A 207 11.78 21.68 13.42
C ALA A 207 11.14 20.28 13.52
N LYS A 208 11.70 19.39 14.37
CA LYS A 208 11.07 18.09 14.70
C LYS A 208 9.67 18.27 15.29
N ARG A 209 9.50 19.22 16.23
CA ARG A 209 8.18 19.54 16.80
C ARG A 209 7.19 20.07 15.76
N GLY A 210 7.65 20.92 14.85
CA GLY A 210 6.83 21.43 13.74
C GLY A 210 6.30 20.28 12.87
N ALA A 211 7.21 19.41 12.41
CA ALA A 211 6.86 18.22 11.62
C ALA A 211 5.91 17.28 12.38
N ALA A 212 6.19 16.99 13.65
CA ALA A 212 5.32 16.15 14.48
C ALA A 212 3.91 16.75 14.64
N SER A 213 3.80 18.07 14.86
CA SER A 213 2.50 18.74 14.94
C SER A 213 1.73 18.69 13.62
N GLN A 214 2.42 18.81 12.49
CA GLN A 214 1.80 18.73 11.17
C GLN A 214 1.27 17.32 10.89
N LEU A 215 2.07 16.29 11.16
CA LEU A 215 1.67 14.89 10.99
C LEU A 215 0.52 14.50 11.94
N ALA A 216 0.52 14.99 13.18
CA ALA A 216 -0.58 14.79 14.11
C ALA A 216 -1.91 15.36 13.59
N ARG A 217 -1.88 16.55 12.95
CA ARG A 217 -3.07 17.13 12.30
C ARG A 217 -3.58 16.26 11.14
N ARG A 218 -2.68 15.68 10.35
CA ARG A 218 -3.06 14.76 9.26
C ARG A 218 -3.74 13.49 9.80
N LYS A 219 -3.21 12.89 10.86
CA LYS A 219 -3.83 11.72 11.51
C LYS A 219 -5.23 12.06 12.04
N ALA A 220 -5.38 13.19 12.72
CA ALA A 220 -6.67 13.61 13.26
C ALA A 220 -7.71 13.90 12.16
N ALA A 221 -7.28 14.35 10.97
CA ALA A 221 -8.19 14.56 9.85
C ALA A 221 -8.72 13.24 9.24
N ASP A 222 -7.91 12.17 9.26
CA ASP A 222 -8.32 10.83 8.77
C ASP A 222 -9.31 10.13 9.72
N GLU A 223 -9.39 10.53 10.99
CA GLU A 223 -10.29 9.93 12.00
C GLU A 223 -11.68 10.60 12.06
N VAL A 224 -11.86 11.72 11.36
CA VAL A 224 -13.07 12.56 11.43
C VAL A 224 -13.91 12.53 10.13
N GLY A 225 -13.45 11.85 9.08
CA GLY A 225 -14.17 11.73 7.80
C GLY A 225 -14.03 10.36 7.14
#